data_AF-A0A8S9ZAJ9-F1
#
_entry.id   AF-A0A8S9ZAJ9-F1
#
_cell.length_a   1.000
_cell.length_b   1.000
_cell.length_c   1.000
_cell.angle_alpha   90.00
_cell.angle_beta   90.00
_cell.angle_gamma   90.00
#
_symmetry.space_group_name_H-M   'P 1'
#
loop_
_entity.id
_entity.type
_entity.pdbx_description
1 polymer ?
#
loop_
_entity_poly.entity_id
_entity_poly.type
_entity_poly.pdbx_seq_one_letter_code
_entity_poly.pdbx_strand_id
1 'polypeptide(L)'
;MVENLVAHTDPELYQHFVECQVTTEIYAWPLLQTGLSELFTQEEWLHLWDTLLCFRPGLLVAIVAAYAICARSQLLRVRDPDAFDTFFHGQNTLAVSTVIDRAHQLLASCPADLHPDRLLQNLSQAPQEDPPNGSRSMNRSASGPHPTVSSLELQPLTTPHYPIVTRYPKFIVDFHIRERERIREEEKEYLRQRATVENMERRAVLLASEEQNWYRQQQLLLDAEDRRRALLAEEEAKLRDQRKKLSALVREVKLHELRLAEESRNRLRQLDLRSRKAEMDKLEEQLNRLANQRVDEMDAATHVAELARLEETLQRRRAENAARISRSSEKENNCDDHTENPFVNDQISQVASSSGRGSTNRVKGDDVSWTVEKETCQDAQKVVELAHENQKLVAEVEDLLKRLKPFKDSKLIMSDGGNESTDQKWTSNPGLESSRLTTTSRSTSSQHS
;
A
#
# COMPACT_ATOMS: atom_id res chain seq x y z
N MET A 1 -51.51 3.99 -62.06
CA MET A 1 -52.55 3.09 -62.61
C MET A 1 -53.94 3.58 -62.29
N VAL A 2 -54.29 3.74 -61.00
CA VAL A 2 -55.58 4.32 -60.57
C VAL A 2 -55.78 5.74 -61.14
N GLU A 3 -54.74 6.57 -61.07
CA GLU A 3 -54.75 7.94 -61.62
C GLU A 3 -55.19 8.01 -63.08
N ASN A 4 -54.60 7.17 -63.92
CA ASN A 4 -54.89 7.13 -65.36
C ASN A 4 -56.36 6.72 -65.64
N LEU A 5 -56.94 5.86 -64.80
CA LEU A 5 -58.35 5.45 -64.92
C LEU A 5 -59.30 6.59 -64.54
N VAL A 6 -58.98 7.34 -63.48
CA VAL A 6 -59.75 8.51 -63.06
C VAL A 6 -59.65 9.62 -64.12
N ALA A 7 -58.44 9.93 -64.59
CA ALA A 7 -58.19 10.94 -65.61
C ALA A 7 -58.93 10.67 -66.94
N HIS A 8 -59.03 9.40 -67.35
CA HIS A 8 -59.75 9.02 -68.56
C HIS A 8 -61.27 9.07 -68.40
N THR A 9 -61.81 8.67 -67.24
CA THR A 9 -63.26 8.49 -67.07
C THR A 9 -63.97 9.74 -66.55
N ASP A 10 -63.30 10.52 -65.69
CA ASP A 10 -63.83 11.76 -65.14
C ASP A 10 -62.72 12.83 -65.13
N PRO A 11 -62.49 13.51 -66.28
CA PRO A 11 -61.42 14.49 -66.39
C PRO A 11 -61.66 15.73 -65.50
N GLU A 12 -62.91 16.05 -65.17
CA GLU A 12 -63.26 17.18 -64.30
C GLU A 12 -62.85 16.89 -62.85
N LEU A 13 -63.15 15.69 -62.34
CA LEU A 13 -62.69 15.26 -61.01
C LEU A 13 -61.17 15.18 -60.94
N TYR A 14 -60.51 14.70 -62.01
CA TYR A 14 -59.06 14.64 -62.06
C TYR A 14 -58.42 16.04 -62.05
N GLN A 15 -58.94 16.98 -62.84
CA GLN A 15 -58.47 18.37 -62.84
C GLN A 15 -58.60 19.00 -61.45
N HIS A 16 -59.71 18.74 -60.75
CA HIS A 16 -59.90 19.20 -59.37
C HIS A 16 -58.86 18.63 -58.39
N PHE A 17 -58.50 17.34 -58.52
CA PHE A 17 -57.41 16.76 -57.72
C PHE A 17 -56.06 17.43 -58.00
N VAL A 18 -55.76 17.71 -59.26
CA VAL A 18 -54.51 18.42 -59.64
C VAL A 18 -54.49 19.84 -59.09
N GLU A 19 -55.61 20.57 -59.16
CA GLU A 19 -55.75 21.92 -58.61
C GLU A 19 -55.59 21.96 -57.09
N CYS A 20 -56.11 20.95 -56.38
CA CYS A 20 -56.02 20.82 -54.93
C CYS A 20 -54.72 20.12 -54.45
N GLN A 21 -53.78 19.80 -55.35
CA GLN A 21 -52.55 19.06 -55.07
C GLN A 21 -52.77 17.68 -54.42
N VAL A 22 -53.88 17.02 -54.74
CA VAL A 22 -54.21 15.68 -54.23
C VAL A 22 -53.53 14.63 -55.11
N THR A 23 -52.58 13.89 -54.55
CA THR A 23 -51.88 12.81 -55.26
C THR A 23 -52.61 11.47 -55.09
N THR A 24 -52.26 10.49 -55.92
CA THR A 24 -52.74 9.10 -55.80
C THR A 24 -52.41 8.48 -54.44
N GLU A 25 -51.39 8.97 -53.73
CA GLU A 25 -51.06 8.56 -52.36
C GLU A 25 -52.11 9.02 -51.34
N ILE A 26 -52.84 10.11 -51.59
CA ILE A 26 -53.83 10.63 -50.64
C ILE A 26 -55.17 9.93 -50.82
N TYR A 27 -55.60 9.65 -52.06
CA TYR A 27 -56.94 9.11 -52.31
C TYR A 27 -56.99 7.60 -52.58
N ALA A 28 -55.91 6.99 -53.08
CA ALA A 28 -55.90 5.57 -53.46
C ALA A 28 -55.17 4.69 -52.45
N TRP A 29 -54.08 5.18 -51.85
CA TRP A 29 -53.28 4.39 -50.92
C TRP A 29 -54.01 4.04 -49.62
N PRO A 30 -54.73 4.94 -48.93
CA PRO A 30 -55.47 4.59 -47.71
C PRO A 30 -56.46 3.44 -47.92
N LEU A 31 -57.10 3.45 -49.10
CA LEU A 31 -58.06 2.44 -49.50
C LEU A 31 -57.39 1.08 -49.75
N LEU A 32 -56.20 1.08 -50.35
CA LEU A 32 -55.43 -0.14 -50.60
C LEU A 32 -54.75 -0.67 -49.33
N GLN A 33 -54.22 0.22 -48.48
CA GLN A 33 -53.52 -0.11 -47.24
C GLN A 33 -54.43 -0.87 -46.27
N THR A 34 -55.68 -0.44 -46.17
CA THR A 34 -56.68 -1.05 -45.28
C THR A 34 -57.45 -2.17 -45.96
N GLY A 35 -57.19 -2.43 -47.25
CA GLY A 35 -57.96 -3.34 -48.07
C GLY A 35 -59.45 -2.99 -48.11
N LEU A 36 -59.79 -1.70 -48.11
CA LEU A 36 -61.16 -1.16 -48.11
C LEU A 36 -61.97 -1.47 -46.83
N SER A 37 -61.34 -1.98 -45.77
CA SER A 37 -62.02 -2.36 -44.52
C SER A 37 -62.52 -1.17 -43.69
N GLU A 38 -61.91 0.01 -43.85
CA GLU A 38 -62.35 1.23 -43.16
C GLU A 38 -63.60 1.86 -43.79
N LEU A 39 -63.89 1.54 -45.06
CA LEU A 39 -64.97 2.19 -45.82
C LEU A 39 -66.32 1.50 -45.67
N PHE A 40 -66.32 0.18 -45.46
CA PHE A 40 -67.50 -0.66 -45.55
C PHE A 40 -67.76 -1.41 -44.25
N THR A 41 -69.01 -1.79 -44.01
CA THR A 41 -69.35 -2.67 -42.89
C THR A 41 -68.75 -4.06 -43.09
N GLN A 42 -68.65 -4.86 -42.02
CA GLN A 42 -68.09 -6.22 -42.10
C GLN A 42 -68.78 -7.07 -43.19
N GLU A 43 -70.10 -7.01 -43.29
CA GLU A 43 -70.86 -7.77 -44.29
C GLU A 43 -70.52 -7.28 -45.70
N GLU A 44 -70.60 -5.98 -45.95
CA GLU A 44 -70.30 -5.35 -47.23
C GLU A 44 -68.86 -5.58 -47.70
N TRP A 45 -67.90 -5.49 -46.78
CA TRP A 45 -66.48 -5.75 -47.04
C TRP A 45 -66.25 -7.20 -47.47
N LEU A 46 -66.92 -8.14 -46.80
CA LEU A 46 -66.85 -9.54 -47.18
C LEU A 46 -67.46 -9.80 -48.57
N HIS A 47 -68.60 -9.19 -48.89
CA HIS A 47 -69.17 -9.26 -50.25
C HIS A 47 -68.21 -8.70 -51.31
N LEU A 48 -67.57 -7.57 -51.02
CA LEU A 48 -66.59 -6.95 -51.90
C LEU A 48 -65.39 -7.88 -52.14
N TRP A 49 -64.81 -8.44 -51.08
CA TRP A 49 -63.66 -9.33 -51.20
C TRP A 49 -63.99 -10.67 -51.84
N ASP A 50 -65.19 -11.21 -51.62
CA ASP A 50 -65.68 -12.35 -52.36
C ASP A 50 -65.69 -12.03 -53.87
N THR A 51 -66.20 -10.87 -54.29
CA THR A 51 -66.13 -10.48 -55.72
C THR A 51 -64.70 -10.30 -56.22
N LEU A 52 -63.84 -9.63 -55.45
CA LEU A 52 -62.44 -9.39 -55.84
C LEU A 52 -61.66 -10.69 -56.05
N LEU A 53 -61.88 -11.70 -55.21
CA LEU A 53 -61.23 -13.01 -55.33
C LEU A 53 -61.76 -13.81 -56.54
N CYS A 54 -62.99 -13.55 -56.98
CA CYS A 54 -63.63 -14.22 -58.10
C CYS A 54 -63.23 -13.64 -59.48
N PHE A 55 -62.69 -12.42 -59.52
CA PHE A 55 -62.36 -11.72 -60.77
C PHE A 55 -60.85 -11.45 -60.91
N ARG A 56 -60.44 -10.89 -62.05
CA ARG A 56 -59.04 -10.56 -62.34
C ARG A 56 -58.50 -9.48 -61.39
N PRO A 57 -57.19 -9.48 -61.07
CA PRO A 57 -56.59 -8.56 -60.10
C PRO A 57 -56.73 -7.07 -60.48
N GLY A 58 -56.91 -6.74 -61.76
CA GLY A 58 -57.21 -5.38 -62.20
C GLY A 58 -58.54 -4.84 -61.71
N LEU A 59 -59.47 -5.69 -61.24
CA LEU A 59 -60.71 -5.24 -60.62
C LEU A 59 -60.45 -4.45 -59.34
N LEU A 60 -59.45 -4.80 -58.53
CA LEU A 60 -59.11 -4.04 -57.33
C LEU A 60 -58.73 -2.59 -57.67
N VAL A 61 -57.93 -2.41 -58.71
CA VAL A 61 -57.52 -1.08 -59.20
C VAL A 61 -58.74 -0.30 -59.72
N ALA A 62 -59.66 -0.97 -60.40
CA ALA A 62 -60.90 -0.37 -60.88
C ALA A 62 -61.88 -0.01 -59.75
N ILE A 63 -61.94 -0.80 -58.67
CA ILE A 63 -62.77 -0.51 -57.50
C ILE A 63 -62.30 0.75 -56.78
N VAL A 64 -60.99 0.93 -56.62
CA VAL A 64 -60.43 2.15 -56.00
C VAL A 64 -60.75 3.39 -56.85
N ALA A 65 -60.62 3.29 -58.18
CA ALA A 65 -61.01 4.38 -59.09
C ALA A 65 -62.53 4.64 -59.08
N ALA A 66 -63.34 3.57 -59.08
CA ALA A 66 -64.79 3.65 -59.05
C ALA A 66 -65.30 4.29 -57.76
N TYR A 67 -64.67 3.99 -56.62
CA TYR A 67 -65.02 4.60 -55.34
C TYR A 67 -64.85 6.12 -55.38
N ALA A 68 -63.70 6.61 -55.87
CA ALA A 68 -63.47 8.05 -56.04
C ALA A 68 -64.49 8.69 -56.99
N ILE A 69 -64.82 8.03 -58.11
CA ILE A 69 -65.80 8.53 -59.07
C ILE A 69 -67.23 8.53 -58.50
N CYS A 70 -67.61 7.51 -57.72
CA CYS A 70 -68.91 7.47 -57.04
C CYS A 70 -69.02 8.58 -55.96
N ALA A 71 -67.90 8.94 -55.33
CA ALA A 71 -67.79 10.03 -54.36
C ALA A 71 -67.68 11.44 -54.99
N ARG A 72 -67.71 11.57 -56.33
CA ARG A 72 -67.49 12.81 -57.09
C ARG A 72 -68.21 14.04 -56.51
N SER A 73 -69.50 13.91 -56.18
CA SER A 73 -70.32 15.04 -55.71
C SER A 73 -69.84 15.64 -54.39
N GLN A 74 -69.20 14.83 -53.54
CA GLN A 74 -68.62 15.24 -52.27
C GLN A 74 -67.21 15.77 -52.48
N LEU A 75 -66.40 15.08 -53.29
CA LEU A 75 -65.01 15.43 -53.56
C LEU A 75 -64.83 16.78 -54.27
N LEU A 76 -65.71 17.12 -55.22
CA LEU A 76 -65.66 18.42 -55.91
C LEU A 76 -65.99 19.62 -54.99
N ARG A 77 -66.54 19.38 -53.79
CA ARG A 77 -66.84 20.44 -52.81
C ARG A 77 -65.68 20.70 -51.86
N VAL A 78 -64.77 19.74 -51.71
CA VAL A 78 -63.61 19.84 -50.83
C VAL A 78 -62.47 20.52 -51.59
N ARG A 79 -61.80 21.49 -50.95
CA ARG A 79 -60.65 22.21 -51.54
C ARG A 79 -59.36 22.07 -50.73
N ASP A 80 -59.45 21.48 -49.55
CA ASP A 80 -58.36 21.38 -48.59
C ASP A 80 -57.78 19.95 -48.61
N PRO A 81 -56.47 19.75 -48.83
CA PRO A 81 -55.85 18.41 -48.90
C PRO A 81 -56.05 17.58 -47.62
N ASP A 82 -56.02 18.20 -46.44
CA ASP A 82 -56.19 17.49 -45.16
C ASP A 82 -57.62 16.95 -45.00
N ALA A 83 -58.60 17.64 -45.60
CA ALA A 83 -59.99 17.19 -45.64
C ALA A 83 -60.19 16.02 -46.61
N PHE A 84 -59.39 15.91 -47.68
CA PHE A 84 -59.37 14.71 -48.54
C PHE A 84 -58.82 13.51 -47.79
N ASP A 85 -57.72 13.69 -47.05
CA ASP A 85 -57.13 12.61 -46.26
C ASP A 85 -58.13 12.07 -45.23
N THR A 86 -58.82 12.97 -44.52
CA THR A 86 -59.87 12.58 -43.57
C THR A 86 -61.06 11.87 -44.24
N PHE A 87 -61.40 12.26 -45.48
CA PHE A 87 -62.49 11.66 -46.23
C PHE A 87 -62.20 10.20 -46.63
N PHE A 88 -60.97 9.90 -47.08
CA PHE A 88 -60.61 8.56 -47.53
C PHE A 88 -60.27 7.58 -46.39
N HIS A 89 -60.09 8.08 -45.17
CA HIS A 89 -59.96 7.27 -43.94
C HIS A 89 -61.31 7.10 -43.20
N GLY A 90 -62.42 7.62 -43.73
CA GLY A 90 -63.73 7.62 -43.10
C GLY A 90 -64.76 6.71 -43.80
N GLN A 91 -65.73 6.21 -43.03
CA GLN A 91 -66.89 5.50 -43.59
C GLN A 91 -67.76 6.47 -44.41
N ASN A 92 -68.14 6.05 -45.62
CA ASN A 92 -69.00 6.81 -46.51
C ASN A 92 -70.28 6.03 -46.81
N THR A 93 -71.36 6.71 -47.20
CA THR A 93 -72.70 6.12 -47.44
C THR A 93 -72.86 5.45 -48.81
N LEU A 94 -71.75 5.13 -49.48
CA LEU A 94 -71.77 4.51 -50.80
C LEU A 94 -72.03 3.00 -50.67
N ALA A 95 -73.13 2.53 -51.25
CA ALA A 95 -73.43 1.10 -51.26
C ALA A 95 -72.37 0.32 -52.08
N VAL A 96 -71.83 -0.76 -51.52
CA VAL A 96 -70.80 -1.59 -52.17
C VAL A 96 -71.21 -2.05 -53.56
N SER A 97 -72.47 -2.43 -53.77
CA SER A 97 -72.99 -2.84 -55.08
C SER A 97 -72.79 -1.77 -56.15
N THR A 98 -73.05 -0.50 -55.82
CA THR A 98 -72.87 0.61 -56.76
C THR A 98 -71.40 0.82 -57.14
N VAL A 99 -70.48 0.60 -56.21
CA VAL A 99 -69.04 0.71 -56.45
C VAL A 99 -68.54 -0.45 -57.32
N ILE A 100 -69.00 -1.68 -57.05
CA ILE A 100 -68.67 -2.87 -57.85
C ILE A 100 -69.22 -2.74 -59.27
N ASP A 101 -70.50 -2.40 -59.42
CA ASP A 101 -71.14 -2.18 -60.74
C ASP A 101 -70.39 -1.10 -61.52
N ARG A 102 -70.04 0.00 -60.85
CA ARG A 102 -69.27 1.08 -61.46
C ARG A 102 -67.88 0.61 -61.87
N ALA A 103 -67.18 -0.17 -61.05
CA ALA A 103 -65.86 -0.71 -61.38
C ALA A 103 -65.89 -1.61 -62.62
N HIS A 104 -66.91 -2.47 -62.75
CA HIS A 104 -67.09 -3.27 -63.96
C HIS A 104 -67.38 -2.40 -65.20
N GLN A 105 -68.19 -1.34 -65.06
CA GLN A 105 -68.43 -0.38 -66.14
C GLN A 105 -67.14 0.36 -66.55
N LEU A 106 -66.28 0.73 -65.60
CA LEU A 106 -64.99 1.36 -65.89
C LEU A 106 -64.09 0.43 -66.71
N LEU A 107 -63.98 -0.85 -66.30
CA LEU A 107 -63.19 -1.83 -67.03
C LEU A 107 -63.73 -2.08 -68.45
N ALA A 108 -65.06 -2.11 -68.62
CA ALA A 108 -65.69 -2.33 -69.92
C ALA A 108 -65.52 -1.14 -70.89
N SER A 109 -65.40 0.09 -70.38
CA SER A 109 -65.24 1.31 -71.17
C SER A 109 -63.79 1.78 -71.32
N CYS A 110 -62.84 1.10 -70.67
CA CYS A 110 -61.43 1.46 -70.70
C CYS A 110 -60.77 0.99 -72.01
N PRO A 111 -60.03 1.86 -72.72
CA PRO A 111 -59.26 1.45 -73.90
C PRO A 111 -58.18 0.44 -73.51
N ALA A 112 -57.86 -0.45 -74.45
CA ALA A 112 -57.06 -1.64 -74.17
C ALA A 112 -55.63 -1.33 -73.65
N ASP A 113 -55.09 -0.14 -73.94
CA ASP A 113 -53.75 0.29 -73.50
C ASP A 113 -53.71 0.80 -72.06
N LEU A 114 -54.86 1.22 -71.51
CA LEU A 114 -55.03 1.74 -70.15
C LEU A 114 -55.60 0.69 -69.19
N HIS A 115 -55.95 -0.50 -69.70
CA HIS A 115 -56.60 -1.54 -68.91
C HIS A 115 -55.67 -2.08 -67.80
N PRO A 116 -56.13 -2.11 -66.53
CA PRO A 116 -55.26 -2.44 -65.38
C PRO A 116 -54.67 -3.84 -65.46
N ASP A 117 -55.41 -4.84 -65.98
CA ASP A 117 -54.87 -6.20 -66.14
C ASP A 117 -53.67 -6.27 -67.08
N ARG A 118 -53.64 -5.49 -68.17
CA ARG A 118 -52.49 -5.49 -69.09
C ARG A 118 -51.28 -4.81 -68.46
N LEU A 119 -51.49 -3.72 -67.74
CA LEU A 119 -50.45 -3.04 -66.99
C LEU A 119 -49.86 -3.95 -65.89
N LEU A 120 -50.71 -4.67 -65.15
CA LEU A 120 -50.26 -5.68 -64.17
C LEU A 120 -49.53 -6.85 -64.85
N GLN A 121 -49.98 -7.29 -66.03
CA GLN A 121 -49.32 -8.33 -66.80
C GLN A 121 -47.91 -7.90 -67.26
N ASN A 122 -47.76 -6.65 -67.71
CA ASN A 122 -46.47 -6.08 -68.08
C ASN A 122 -45.53 -5.91 -66.87
N LEU A 123 -46.05 -5.64 -65.67
CA LEU A 123 -45.27 -5.58 -64.43
C LEU A 123 -44.82 -6.95 -63.91
N SER A 124 -45.59 -8.01 -64.22
CA SER A 124 -45.23 -9.38 -63.84
C SER A 124 -44.28 -10.06 -64.84
N GLN A 125 -44.14 -9.52 -66.06
CA GLN A 125 -43.10 -9.90 -66.99
C GLN A 125 -41.81 -9.13 -66.65
N ALA A 126 -40.90 -9.81 -65.93
CA ALA A 126 -39.57 -9.26 -65.66
C ALA A 126 -38.83 -8.94 -66.98
N PRO A 127 -37.95 -7.93 -67.03
CA PRO A 127 -37.09 -7.70 -68.18
C PRO A 127 -36.24 -8.96 -68.42
N GLN A 128 -36.34 -9.54 -69.61
CA GLN A 128 -35.45 -10.62 -70.03
C GLN A 128 -34.06 -10.02 -70.29
N GLU A 129 -33.26 -9.87 -69.24
CA GLU A 129 -31.81 -9.70 -69.40
C GLU A 129 -31.22 -11.07 -69.73
N ASP A 130 -30.81 -11.26 -70.99
CA ASP A 130 -30.03 -12.43 -71.39
C ASP A 130 -28.64 -12.38 -70.72
N PRO A 131 -28.23 -13.39 -69.92
CA PRO A 131 -26.87 -13.46 -69.40
C PRO A 131 -25.91 -14.05 -70.44
N PRO A 132 -24.67 -13.53 -70.57
CA PRO A 132 -23.69 -14.10 -71.49
C PRO A 132 -23.07 -15.36 -70.88
N ASN A 133 -23.27 -16.48 -71.59
CA ASN A 133 -22.47 -17.72 -71.57
C ASN A 133 -22.17 -18.40 -70.22
N GLY A 134 -22.72 -19.61 -70.10
CA GLY A 134 -21.88 -20.75 -69.73
C GLY A 134 -22.21 -21.44 -68.41
N SER A 135 -23.46 -21.86 -68.20
CA SER A 135 -23.73 -23.07 -67.43
C SER A 135 -25.03 -23.71 -67.87
N ARG A 136 -24.86 -24.86 -68.53
CA ARG A 136 -25.82 -25.91 -68.89
C ARG A 136 -27.14 -25.83 -68.10
N SER A 137 -28.15 -25.19 -68.70
CA SER A 137 -29.55 -25.39 -68.35
C SER A 137 -29.90 -26.85 -68.59
N MET A 138 -30.20 -27.59 -67.51
CA MET A 138 -30.87 -28.86 -67.65
C MET A 138 -32.26 -28.59 -68.21
N ASN A 139 -32.43 -28.93 -69.48
CA ASN A 139 -33.73 -29.16 -70.09
C ASN A 139 -34.49 -30.20 -69.25
N ARG A 140 -35.31 -29.74 -68.29
CA ARG A 140 -36.53 -30.46 -67.95
C ARG A 140 -37.55 -30.12 -69.02
N SER A 141 -37.49 -30.86 -70.12
CA SER A 141 -38.66 -31.14 -70.94
C SER A 141 -39.70 -31.84 -70.06
N ALA A 142 -40.50 -31.05 -69.35
CA ALA A 142 -41.75 -31.50 -68.77
C ALA A 142 -42.81 -31.45 -69.87
N SER A 143 -42.72 -32.37 -70.83
CA SER A 143 -43.86 -32.79 -71.63
C SER A 143 -44.73 -33.70 -70.77
N GLY A 144 -45.32 -33.12 -69.74
CA GLY A 144 -46.45 -33.65 -69.00
C GLY A 144 -47.51 -32.56 -69.01
N PRO A 145 -48.81 -32.90 -69.01
CA PRO A 145 -49.83 -31.88 -68.81
C PRO A 145 -49.59 -31.31 -67.42
N HIS A 146 -48.90 -30.18 -67.34
CA HIS A 146 -49.04 -29.32 -66.19
C HIS A 146 -50.55 -29.13 -66.07
N PRO A 147 -51.20 -29.52 -64.96
CA PRO A 147 -52.44 -28.87 -64.66
C PRO A 147 -52.01 -27.42 -64.54
N THR A 148 -52.33 -26.62 -65.55
CA THR A 148 -52.84 -25.28 -65.29
C THR A 148 -53.71 -25.49 -64.07
N VAL A 149 -53.21 -25.12 -62.89
CA VAL A 149 -54.01 -25.11 -61.68
C VAL A 149 -55.18 -24.28 -62.13
N SER A 150 -56.28 -24.97 -62.42
CA SER A 150 -57.47 -24.36 -62.99
C SER A 150 -57.68 -23.17 -62.10
N SER A 151 -57.56 -21.96 -62.68
CA SER A 151 -57.99 -20.75 -62.02
C SER A 151 -59.31 -21.14 -61.40
N LEU A 152 -59.33 -21.26 -60.07
CA LEU A 152 -60.55 -21.58 -59.38
C LEU A 152 -61.46 -20.45 -59.83
N GLU A 153 -62.41 -20.75 -60.71
CA GLU A 153 -63.52 -19.87 -61.00
C GLU A 153 -64.31 -19.85 -59.71
N LEU A 154 -63.79 -19.09 -58.75
CA LEU A 154 -64.48 -18.73 -57.54
C LEU A 154 -65.70 -17.97 -58.06
N GLN A 155 -66.88 -18.45 -57.71
CA GLN A 155 -68.13 -17.72 -57.95
C GLN A 155 -68.44 -16.95 -56.67
N PRO A 156 -68.83 -15.67 -56.78
CA PRO A 156 -69.17 -14.87 -55.62
C PRO A 156 -70.33 -15.54 -54.87
N LEU A 157 -70.25 -15.54 -53.55
CA LEU A 157 -71.22 -16.22 -52.69
C LEU A 157 -72.61 -15.60 -52.92
N THR A 158 -73.58 -16.41 -53.34
CA THR A 158 -74.94 -15.93 -53.65
C THR A 158 -75.79 -15.65 -52.41
N THR A 159 -75.27 -15.92 -51.21
CA THR A 159 -76.01 -15.86 -49.94
C THR A 159 -75.12 -15.26 -48.84
N PRO A 160 -75.61 -14.31 -48.01
CA PRO A 160 -74.75 -13.42 -47.20
C PRO A 160 -74.29 -14.00 -45.84
N HIS A 161 -74.02 -15.31 -45.70
CA HIS A 161 -73.62 -15.86 -44.40
C HIS A 161 -72.50 -16.90 -44.47
N TYR A 162 -71.39 -16.60 -43.78
CA TYR A 162 -70.27 -17.52 -43.63
C TYR A 162 -70.58 -18.63 -42.61
N PRO A 163 -70.17 -19.87 -42.87
CA PRO A 163 -70.38 -20.97 -41.93
C PRO A 163 -69.48 -20.84 -40.69
N ILE A 164 -70.06 -21.08 -39.51
CA ILE A 164 -69.33 -21.06 -38.23
C ILE A 164 -68.38 -22.27 -38.17
N VAL A 165 -67.07 -22.00 -38.03
CA VAL A 165 -66.04 -23.05 -37.90
C VAL A 165 -65.99 -23.57 -36.46
N THR A 166 -66.67 -24.68 -36.20
CA THR A 166 -66.75 -25.30 -34.86
C THR A 166 -65.72 -26.41 -34.60
N ARG A 167 -64.92 -26.78 -35.61
CA ARG A 167 -63.95 -27.89 -35.50
C ARG A 167 -62.56 -27.41 -35.90
N TYR A 168 -61.68 -27.33 -34.91
CA TYR A 168 -60.25 -27.10 -35.15
C TYR A 168 -59.52 -28.42 -35.37
N PRO A 169 -58.53 -28.47 -36.28
CA PRO A 169 -57.71 -29.65 -36.49
C PRO A 169 -56.94 -30.03 -35.22
N LYS A 170 -57.11 -31.29 -34.76
CA LYS A 170 -56.50 -31.77 -33.49
C LYS A 170 -54.98 -31.65 -33.47
N PHE A 171 -54.31 -31.84 -34.61
CA PHE A 171 -52.85 -31.77 -34.68
C PHE A 171 -52.28 -30.39 -34.28
N ILE A 172 -53.02 -29.31 -34.56
CA ILE A 172 -52.61 -27.94 -34.18
C ILE A 172 -52.75 -27.76 -32.67
N VAL A 173 -53.86 -28.25 -32.11
CA VAL A 173 -54.13 -28.17 -30.66
C VAL A 173 -53.10 -28.99 -29.89
N ASP A 174 -52.84 -30.21 -30.31
CA ASP A 174 -51.85 -31.09 -29.67
C ASP A 174 -50.44 -30.52 -29.76
N PHE A 175 -50.08 -29.90 -30.89
CA PHE A 175 -48.81 -29.18 -31.05
C PHE A 175 -48.70 -28.02 -30.04
N HIS A 176 -49.71 -27.16 -29.94
CA HIS A 176 -49.70 -26.05 -28.98
C HIS A 176 -49.70 -26.49 -27.51
N ILE A 177 -50.34 -27.61 -27.18
CA ILE A 177 -50.29 -28.17 -25.83
C ILE A 177 -48.87 -28.63 -25.49
N ARG A 178 -48.22 -29.39 -26.38
CA ARG A 178 -46.83 -29.83 -26.20
C ARG A 178 -45.87 -28.65 -26.10
N GLU A 179 -46.09 -27.62 -26.92
CA GLU A 179 -45.26 -26.42 -26.91
C GLU A 179 -45.38 -25.65 -25.58
N ARG A 180 -46.60 -25.55 -25.03
CA ARG A 180 -46.83 -24.97 -23.70
C ARG A 180 -46.24 -25.80 -22.56
N GLU A 181 -46.18 -27.11 -22.70
CA GLU A 181 -45.51 -27.98 -21.72
C GLU A 181 -44.00 -27.79 -21.76
N ARG A 182 -43.42 -27.75 -22.97
CA ARG A 182 -42.01 -27.44 -23.17
C ARG A 182 -41.62 -26.11 -22.52
N ILE A 183 -42.38 -25.05 -22.78
CA ILE A 183 -42.14 -23.72 -22.20
C ILE A 183 -42.22 -23.78 -20.65
N ARG A 184 -43.20 -24.50 -20.08
CA ARG A 184 -43.32 -24.65 -18.62
C ARG A 184 -42.11 -25.37 -18.00
N GLU A 185 -41.58 -26.39 -18.67
CA GLU A 185 -40.40 -27.10 -18.20
C GLU A 185 -39.16 -26.22 -18.24
N GLU A 186 -38.99 -25.46 -19.33
CA GLU A 186 -37.91 -24.48 -19.49
C GLU A 186 -38.00 -23.38 -18.41
N GLU A 187 -39.19 -22.84 -18.14
CA GLU A 187 -39.41 -21.85 -17.07
C GLU A 187 -39.07 -22.40 -15.69
N LYS A 188 -39.46 -23.66 -15.40
CA LYS A 188 -39.15 -24.31 -14.12
C LYS A 188 -37.63 -24.48 -13.95
N GLU A 189 -36.93 -24.85 -15.01
CA GLU A 189 -35.49 -25.00 -14.98
C GLU A 189 -34.78 -23.65 -14.83
N TYR A 190 -35.25 -22.62 -15.55
CA TYR A 190 -34.79 -21.25 -15.37
C TYR A 190 -34.94 -20.76 -13.92
N LEU A 191 -36.08 -21.05 -13.28
CA LEU A 191 -36.28 -20.70 -11.87
C LEU A 191 -35.33 -21.43 -10.93
N ARG A 192 -35.03 -22.72 -11.19
CA ARG A 192 -34.03 -23.45 -10.41
C ARG A 192 -32.65 -22.82 -10.55
N GLN A 193 -32.23 -22.54 -11.77
CA GLN A 193 -30.94 -21.90 -12.05
C GLN A 193 -30.85 -20.54 -11.36
N ARG A 194 -31.89 -19.71 -11.47
CA ARG A 194 -31.97 -18.42 -10.78
C ARG A 194 -31.85 -18.57 -9.25
N ALA A 195 -32.52 -19.55 -8.65
CA ALA A 195 -32.42 -19.82 -7.22
C ALA A 195 -31.00 -20.27 -6.82
N THR A 196 -30.31 -21.05 -7.66
CA THR A 196 -28.91 -21.43 -7.39
C THR A 196 -27.98 -20.22 -7.42
N VAL A 197 -28.14 -19.32 -8.41
CA VAL A 197 -27.36 -18.08 -8.50
C VAL A 197 -27.60 -17.20 -7.28
N GLU A 198 -28.85 -17.00 -6.90
CA GLU A 198 -29.19 -16.19 -5.72
C GLU A 198 -28.60 -16.79 -4.42
N ASN A 199 -28.60 -18.11 -4.27
CA ASN A 199 -27.96 -18.77 -3.13
C ASN A 199 -26.43 -18.58 -3.14
N MET A 200 -25.80 -18.62 -4.32
CA MET A 200 -24.38 -18.33 -4.49
C MET A 200 -24.05 -16.88 -4.14
N GLU A 201 -24.88 -15.92 -4.57
CA GLU A 201 -24.75 -14.50 -4.24
C GLU A 201 -24.87 -14.25 -2.74
N ARG A 202 -25.89 -14.83 -2.08
CA ARG A 202 -26.04 -14.74 -0.61
C ARG A 202 -24.81 -15.29 0.11
N ARG A 203 -24.28 -16.42 -0.34
CA ARG A 203 -23.06 -17.01 0.23
C ARG A 203 -21.84 -16.14 0.00
N ALA A 204 -21.70 -15.54 -1.18
CA ALA A 204 -20.61 -14.61 -1.48
C ALA A 204 -20.66 -13.37 -0.57
N VAL A 205 -21.85 -12.82 -0.32
CA VAL A 205 -22.02 -11.68 0.61
C VAL A 205 -21.64 -12.06 2.04
N LEU A 206 -22.04 -13.24 2.51
CA LEU A 206 -21.65 -13.72 3.85
C LEU A 206 -20.13 -13.84 3.97
N LEU A 207 -19.48 -14.52 3.01
CA LEU A 207 -18.03 -14.68 2.99
C LEU A 207 -17.31 -13.32 2.94
N ALA A 208 -17.79 -12.37 2.13
CA ALA A 208 -17.23 -11.02 2.08
C ALA A 208 -17.37 -10.28 3.42
N SER A 209 -18.49 -10.48 4.14
CA SER A 209 -18.67 -9.88 5.47
C SER A 209 -17.75 -10.51 6.53
N GLU A 210 -17.54 -11.82 6.47
CA GLU A 210 -16.59 -12.55 7.33
C GLU A 210 -15.15 -12.11 7.05
N GLU A 211 -14.78 -11.98 5.77
CA GLU A 211 -13.46 -11.48 5.34
C GLU A 211 -13.21 -10.05 5.86
N GLN A 212 -14.20 -9.16 5.76
CA GLN A 212 -14.10 -7.81 6.33
C GLN A 212 -13.91 -7.83 7.84
N ASN A 213 -14.63 -8.69 8.56
CA ASN A 213 -14.47 -8.83 10.00
C ASN A 213 -13.08 -9.37 10.36
N TRP A 214 -12.56 -10.32 9.58
CA TRP A 214 -11.22 -10.86 9.74
C TRP A 214 -10.15 -9.78 9.52
N TYR A 215 -10.25 -8.98 8.45
CA TYR A 215 -9.33 -7.86 8.23
C TYR A 215 -9.37 -6.83 9.36
N ARG A 216 -10.56 -6.50 9.88
CA ARG A 216 -10.69 -5.59 11.04
C ARG A 216 -9.98 -6.16 12.27
N GLN A 217 -10.17 -7.44 12.56
CA GLN A 217 -9.50 -8.11 13.68
C GLN A 217 -7.98 -8.11 13.49
N GLN A 218 -7.50 -8.44 12.29
CA GLN A 218 -6.08 -8.44 11.96
C GLN A 218 -5.46 -7.04 12.11
N GLN A 219 -6.17 -6.01 11.65
CA GLN A 219 -5.73 -4.63 11.80
C GLN A 219 -5.61 -4.23 13.27
N LEU A 220 -6.59 -4.59 14.11
CA LEU A 220 -6.52 -4.31 15.54
C LEU A 220 -5.31 -4.97 16.22
N LEU A 221 -4.95 -6.19 15.80
CA LEU A 221 -3.76 -6.88 16.31
C LEU A 221 -2.48 -6.18 15.89
N LEU A 222 -2.37 -5.78 14.62
CA LEU A 222 -1.23 -5.02 14.10
C LEU A 222 -1.08 -3.68 14.83
N ASP A 223 -2.16 -2.92 14.97
CA ASP A 223 -2.16 -1.65 15.69
C ASP A 223 -1.73 -1.83 17.16
N ALA A 224 -2.18 -2.90 17.82
CA ALA A 224 -1.77 -3.23 19.19
C ALA A 224 -0.29 -3.60 19.28
N GLU A 225 0.23 -4.34 18.29
CA GLU A 225 1.65 -4.66 18.20
C GLU A 225 2.50 -3.40 17.98
N ASP A 226 2.11 -2.52 17.05
CA ASP A 226 2.83 -1.29 16.77
C ASP A 226 2.85 -0.35 17.99
N ARG A 227 1.72 -0.23 18.70
CA ARG A 227 1.67 0.50 19.97
C ARG A 227 2.62 -0.10 21.01
N ARG A 228 2.64 -1.42 21.14
CA ARG A 228 3.55 -2.13 22.06
C ARG A 228 5.02 -1.88 21.67
N ARG A 229 5.36 -1.96 20.38
CA ARG A 229 6.71 -1.71 19.87
C ARG A 229 7.14 -0.26 20.12
N ALA A 230 6.25 0.71 19.94
CA ALA A 230 6.50 2.12 20.21
C ALA A 230 6.81 2.37 21.69
N LEU A 231 5.97 1.86 22.61
CA LEU A 231 6.21 1.97 24.06
C LEU A 231 7.54 1.33 24.47
N LEU A 232 7.86 0.15 23.94
CA LEU A 232 9.15 -0.49 24.21
C LEU A 232 10.32 0.35 23.69
N ALA A 233 10.22 0.91 22.49
CA ALA A 233 11.26 1.77 21.92
C ALA A 233 11.50 3.03 22.76
N GLU A 234 10.44 3.66 23.28
CA GLU A 234 10.53 4.81 24.19
C GLU A 234 11.22 4.43 25.51
N GLU A 235 10.84 3.32 26.12
CA GLU A 235 11.46 2.85 27.36
C GLU A 235 12.93 2.47 27.15
N GLU A 236 13.26 1.80 26.05
CA GLU A 236 14.65 1.52 25.70
C GLU A 236 15.46 2.79 25.44
N ALA A 237 14.88 3.82 24.82
CA ALA A 237 15.54 5.12 24.63
C ALA A 237 15.86 5.79 25.98
N LYS A 238 14.91 5.79 26.92
CA LYS A 238 15.13 6.28 28.29
C LYS A 238 16.28 5.53 28.98
N LEU A 239 16.29 4.19 28.88
CA LEU A 239 17.37 3.36 29.44
C LEU A 239 18.72 3.63 28.76
N ARG A 240 18.74 3.83 27.45
CA ARG A 240 19.96 4.21 26.70
C ARG A 240 20.51 5.54 27.22
N ASP A 241 19.66 6.53 27.44
CA ASP A 241 20.09 7.84 27.95
C ASP A 241 20.56 7.78 29.41
N GLN A 242 19.91 6.97 30.26
CA GLN A 242 20.39 6.70 31.61
C GLN A 242 21.78 6.04 31.58
N ARG A 243 22.00 5.03 30.72
CA ARG A 243 23.32 4.39 30.55
C ARG A 243 24.38 5.37 30.04
N LYS A 244 24.04 6.26 29.12
CA LYS A 244 24.94 7.34 28.65
C LYS A 244 25.32 8.30 29.78
N LYS A 245 24.35 8.70 30.62
CA LYS A 245 24.61 9.56 31.79
C LYS A 245 25.53 8.87 32.80
N LEU A 246 25.25 7.61 33.13
CA LEU A 246 26.11 6.83 34.02
C LEU A 246 27.52 6.66 33.45
N SER A 247 27.68 6.38 32.15
CA SER A 247 29.00 6.27 31.54
C SER A 247 29.75 7.60 31.49
N ALA A 248 29.05 8.75 31.44
CA ALA A 248 29.66 10.06 31.60
C ALA A 248 30.17 10.28 33.03
N LEU A 249 29.36 9.98 34.05
CA LEU A 249 29.77 10.09 35.45
C LEU A 249 30.96 9.19 35.78
N VAL A 250 30.97 7.94 35.29
CA VAL A 250 32.11 7.03 35.47
C VAL A 250 33.38 7.62 34.84
N ARG A 251 33.27 8.23 33.65
CA ARG A 251 34.42 8.91 33.02
C ARG A 251 34.89 10.11 33.83
N GLU A 252 33.97 10.92 34.39
CA GLU A 252 34.32 12.07 35.22
C GLU A 252 35.03 11.66 36.51
N VAL A 253 34.52 10.64 37.21
CA VAL A 253 35.18 10.06 38.39
C VAL A 253 36.56 9.55 38.02
N LYS A 254 36.69 8.85 36.89
CA LYS A 254 37.99 8.33 36.47
C LYS A 254 39.00 9.43 36.15
N LEU A 255 38.55 10.51 35.52
CA LEU A 255 39.39 11.69 35.30
C LEU A 255 39.81 12.35 36.60
N HIS A 256 38.91 12.43 37.59
CA HIS A 256 39.23 12.98 38.90
C HIS A 256 40.29 12.14 39.63
N GLU A 257 40.15 10.81 39.63
CA GLU A 257 41.17 9.89 40.16
C GLU A 257 42.55 10.10 39.51
N LEU A 258 42.57 10.19 38.17
CA LEU A 258 43.81 10.41 37.42
C LEU A 258 44.45 11.76 37.77
N ARG A 259 43.64 12.83 37.92
CA ARG A 259 44.13 14.15 38.34
C ARG A 259 44.78 14.09 39.73
N LEU A 260 44.14 13.46 40.69
CA LEU A 260 44.69 13.31 42.05
C LEU A 260 46.00 12.50 42.03
N ALA A 261 46.08 11.45 41.22
CA ALA A 261 47.30 10.67 41.03
C ALA A 261 48.42 11.48 40.35
N GLU A 262 48.09 12.34 39.38
CA GLU A 262 49.06 13.23 38.75
C GLU A 262 49.55 14.32 39.71
N GLU A 263 48.66 14.91 40.51
CA GLU A 263 49.04 15.88 41.54
C GLU A 263 49.99 15.27 42.57
N SER A 264 49.71 14.05 43.05
CA SER A 264 50.59 13.37 44.01
C SER A 264 51.96 13.07 43.40
N ARG A 265 52.00 12.61 42.14
CA ARG A 265 53.26 12.39 41.39
C ARG A 265 54.05 13.69 41.22
N ASN A 266 53.37 14.80 40.90
CA ASN A 266 54.01 16.11 40.74
C ASN A 266 54.57 16.63 42.07
N ARG A 267 53.84 16.47 43.18
CA ARG A 267 54.33 16.82 44.54
C ARG A 267 55.59 16.03 44.89
N LEU A 268 55.59 14.72 44.65
CA LEU A 268 56.77 13.89 44.90
C LEU A 268 57.97 14.33 44.05
N ARG A 269 57.75 14.60 42.76
CA ARG A 269 58.79 15.11 41.86
C ARG A 269 59.35 16.45 42.33
N GLN A 270 58.51 17.35 42.82
CA GLN A 270 58.96 18.64 43.38
C GLN A 270 59.81 18.46 44.63
N LEU A 271 59.44 17.52 45.52
CA LEU A 271 60.23 17.21 46.70
C LEU A 271 61.60 16.64 46.33
N ASP A 272 61.67 15.73 45.35
CA ASP A 272 62.95 15.19 44.84
C ASP A 272 63.82 16.31 44.25
N LEU A 273 63.24 17.18 43.41
CA LEU A 273 63.97 18.34 42.87
C LEU A 273 64.47 19.28 43.98
N ARG A 274 63.68 19.52 45.03
CA ARG A 274 64.10 20.32 46.18
C ARG A 274 65.22 19.66 46.98
N SER A 275 65.16 18.35 47.19
CA SER A 275 66.22 17.59 47.87
C SER A 275 67.53 17.70 47.12
N ARG A 276 67.50 17.43 45.80
CA ARG A 276 68.68 17.55 44.93
C ARG A 276 69.23 18.98 44.90
N LYS A 277 68.35 19.99 44.85
CA LYS A 277 68.80 21.39 44.91
C LYS A 277 69.49 21.69 46.24
N ALA A 278 68.91 21.30 47.37
CA ALA A 278 69.52 21.51 48.68
C ALA A 278 70.87 20.76 48.83
N GLU A 279 71.02 19.60 48.19
CA GLU A 279 72.31 18.89 48.10
C GLU A 279 73.32 19.65 47.25
N MET A 280 72.91 20.18 46.10
CA MET A 280 73.76 21.04 45.28
C MET A 280 74.21 22.29 46.04
N ASP A 281 73.29 22.98 46.71
CA ASP A 281 73.60 24.17 47.52
C ASP A 281 74.61 23.83 48.62
N LYS A 282 74.50 22.67 49.28
CA LYS A 282 75.49 22.19 50.27
C LYS A 282 76.87 21.95 49.65
N LEU A 283 76.92 21.34 48.46
CA LEU A 283 78.18 21.11 47.74
C LEU A 283 78.80 22.43 47.28
N GLU A 284 77.99 23.39 46.84
CA GLU A 284 78.43 24.75 46.50
C GLU A 284 78.99 25.48 47.72
N GLU A 285 78.33 25.42 48.87
CA GLU A 285 78.87 25.96 50.12
C GLU A 285 80.21 25.32 50.50
N GLN A 286 80.37 24.00 50.34
CA GLN A 286 81.63 23.32 50.59
C GLN A 286 82.73 23.77 49.62
N LEU A 287 82.42 23.90 48.33
CA LEU A 287 83.34 24.42 47.33
C LEU A 287 83.74 25.85 47.65
N ASN A 288 82.81 26.71 48.04
CA ASN A 288 83.08 28.10 48.43
C ASN A 288 83.97 28.18 49.68
N ARG A 289 83.73 27.33 50.69
CA ARG A 289 84.61 27.24 51.87
C ARG A 289 86.02 26.82 51.49
N LEU A 290 86.18 25.79 50.66
CA LEU A 290 87.48 25.33 50.18
C LEU A 290 88.17 26.38 49.29
N ALA A 291 87.40 27.11 48.47
CA ALA A 291 87.92 28.21 47.65
C ALA A 291 88.44 29.35 48.53
N ASN A 292 87.67 29.77 49.54
CA ASN A 292 88.09 30.78 50.50
C ASN A 292 89.34 30.35 51.27
N GLN A 293 89.40 29.08 51.73
CA GLN A 293 90.59 28.54 52.37
C GLN A 293 91.82 28.62 51.45
N ARG A 294 91.67 28.29 50.16
CA ARG A 294 92.79 28.44 49.20
C ARG A 294 93.20 29.89 48.99
N VAL A 295 92.26 30.85 49.02
CA VAL A 295 92.57 32.28 48.94
C VAL A 295 93.32 32.72 50.19
N ASP A 296 92.85 32.35 51.38
CA ASP A 296 93.52 32.66 52.66
C ASP A 296 94.94 32.05 52.71
N GLU A 297 95.11 30.81 52.25
CA GLU A 297 96.42 30.15 52.12
C GLU A 297 97.34 30.88 51.12
N MET A 298 96.79 31.32 49.98
CA MET A 298 97.52 32.10 48.99
C MET A 298 97.93 33.47 49.57
N ASP A 299 97.03 34.18 50.23
CA ASP A 299 97.30 35.45 50.88
C ASP A 299 98.37 35.29 51.98
N ALA A 300 98.28 34.24 52.80
CA ALA A 300 99.32 33.90 53.78
C ALA A 300 100.68 33.61 53.12
N ALA A 301 100.70 32.86 52.00
CA ALA A 301 101.93 32.61 51.24
C ALA A 301 102.51 33.89 50.63
N THR A 302 101.66 34.82 50.15
CA THR A 302 102.11 36.14 49.69
C THR A 302 102.70 36.95 50.83
N HIS A 303 102.08 36.97 52.01
CA HIS A 303 102.63 37.62 53.20
C HIS A 303 103.98 37.03 53.63
N VAL A 304 104.14 35.71 53.59
CA VAL A 304 105.42 35.06 53.88
C VAL A 304 106.48 35.45 52.85
N ALA A 305 106.14 35.48 51.55
CA ALA A 305 107.05 35.93 50.51
C ALA A 305 107.45 37.41 50.65
N GLU A 306 106.52 38.27 51.06
CA GLU A 306 106.79 39.68 51.38
C GLU A 306 107.75 39.82 52.56
N LEU A 307 107.53 39.08 53.66
CA LEU A 307 108.43 39.07 54.81
C LEU A 307 109.83 38.58 54.44
N ALA A 308 109.94 37.49 53.67
CA ALA A 308 111.23 36.98 53.20
C ALA A 308 111.98 38.02 52.35
N ARG A 309 111.28 38.77 51.50
CA ARG A 309 111.87 39.87 50.72
C ARG A 309 112.36 41.01 51.63
N LEU A 310 111.59 41.38 52.65
CA LEU A 310 112.01 42.37 53.64
C LEU A 310 113.23 41.91 54.44
N GLU A 311 113.26 40.64 54.86
CA GLU A 311 114.42 40.04 55.52
C GLU A 311 115.66 40.03 54.63
N GLU A 312 115.53 39.65 53.36
CA GLU A 312 116.62 39.70 52.39
C GLU A 312 117.16 41.13 52.25
N THR A 313 116.28 42.15 52.19
CA THR A 313 116.74 43.56 52.14
C THR A 313 117.46 43.99 53.42
N LEU A 314 116.99 43.54 54.59
CA LEU A 314 117.66 43.80 55.87
C LEU A 314 119.02 43.09 55.95
N GLN A 315 119.10 41.84 55.54
CA GLN A 315 120.35 41.08 55.46
C GLN A 315 121.33 41.73 54.49
N ARG A 316 120.86 42.18 53.32
CA ARG A 316 121.66 42.94 52.36
C ARG A 316 122.22 44.22 52.97
N ARG A 317 121.38 45.00 53.68
CA ARG A 317 121.85 46.20 54.42
C ARG A 317 122.84 45.85 55.53
N ARG A 318 122.61 44.76 56.28
CA ARG A 318 123.56 44.27 57.30
C ARG A 318 124.88 43.85 56.67
N ALA A 319 124.87 43.15 55.53
CA ALA A 319 126.06 42.76 54.80
C ALA A 319 126.79 43.97 54.21
N GLU A 320 126.06 44.96 53.67
CA GLU A 320 126.65 46.23 53.21
C GLU A 320 127.27 47.03 54.36
N ASN A 321 126.60 47.09 55.51
CA ASN A 321 127.13 47.71 56.72
C ASN A 321 128.31 46.93 57.31
N ALA A 322 128.26 45.59 57.33
CA ALA A 322 129.37 44.74 57.74
C ALA A 322 130.56 44.88 56.80
N ALA A 323 130.35 44.94 55.48
CA ALA A 323 131.39 45.23 54.49
C ALA A 323 131.94 46.65 54.66
N ARG A 324 131.11 47.63 55.04
CA ARG A 324 131.56 48.97 55.44
C ARG A 324 132.40 48.92 56.71
N ILE A 325 131.97 48.17 57.73
CA ILE A 325 132.70 47.97 58.98
C ILE A 325 134.03 47.28 58.69
N SER A 326 134.07 46.21 57.88
CA SER A 326 135.29 45.55 57.41
C SER A 326 136.21 46.50 56.64
N ARG A 327 135.69 47.34 55.74
CA ARG A 327 136.49 48.38 55.06
C ARG A 327 136.98 49.48 56.01
N SER A 328 136.27 49.76 57.10
CA SER A 328 136.73 50.68 58.15
C SER A 328 137.68 50.02 59.15
N SER A 329 137.60 48.70 59.36
CA SER A 329 138.47 47.92 60.25
C SER A 329 139.70 47.35 59.54
N GLU A 330 139.79 47.39 58.21
CA GLU A 330 141.05 47.24 57.45
C GLU A 330 142.02 48.43 57.66
N LYS A 331 141.62 49.41 58.48
CA LYS A 331 142.47 50.45 59.07
C LYS A 331 142.47 50.39 60.60
N GLU A 332 142.60 49.20 61.20
CA GLU A 332 143.25 49.01 62.52
C GLU A 332 143.41 47.50 62.81
N ASN A 333 144.67 47.09 62.89
CA ASN A 333 145.18 45.74 63.18
C ASN A 333 144.50 45.07 64.38
N ASN A 334 144.03 43.82 64.23
CA ASN A 334 144.74 42.55 64.46
C ASN A 334 144.60 42.05 65.92
N CYS A 335 144.14 40.79 66.07
CA CYS A 335 144.54 39.75 67.06
C CYS A 335 143.41 38.71 67.21
N ASP A 336 143.60 37.55 66.56
CA ASP A 336 143.58 36.15 67.08
C ASP A 336 142.88 35.90 68.45
N ASP A 337 142.18 34.80 68.74
CA ASP A 337 142.54 33.43 68.42
C ASP A 337 141.44 32.40 68.81
N HIS A 338 141.45 31.25 68.11
CA HIS A 338 140.88 29.88 68.30
C HIS A 338 139.73 29.60 69.32
N THR A 339 138.79 28.64 69.15
CA THR A 339 138.97 27.18 68.89
C THR A 339 137.59 26.45 68.78
N GLU A 340 137.43 25.60 67.75
CA GLU A 340 136.75 24.28 67.60
C GLU A 340 135.51 23.86 68.46
N ASN A 341 134.32 23.60 67.87
CA ASN A 341 133.76 22.30 67.34
C ASN A 341 133.20 21.35 68.45
N PRO A 342 132.36 20.31 68.22
CA PRO A 342 131.38 19.97 67.17
C PRO A 342 130.03 19.35 67.71
N PHE A 343 129.09 19.01 66.80
CA PHE A 343 128.24 17.78 66.67
C PHE A 343 127.81 17.02 67.97
N VAL A 344 126.58 16.53 68.25
CA VAL A 344 125.68 15.60 67.52
C VAL A 344 124.35 15.41 68.32
N ASN A 345 123.25 15.04 67.63
CA ASN A 345 122.28 13.97 67.98
C ASN A 345 121.40 14.05 69.25
N ASP A 346 120.24 13.38 69.37
CA ASP A 346 119.44 12.53 68.47
C ASP A 346 118.05 12.33 69.14
N GLN A 347 117.04 12.11 68.30
CA GLN A 347 116.02 11.07 68.40
C GLN A 347 114.96 10.90 69.52
N ILE A 348 113.83 10.39 69.00
CA ILE A 348 112.88 9.39 69.53
C ILE A 348 111.73 9.98 70.38
N SER A 349 110.50 10.01 69.82
CA SER A 349 109.50 8.92 69.81
C SER A 349 109.02 8.61 71.24
N GLN A 350 107.75 8.39 71.57
CA GLN A 350 106.59 7.83 70.89
C GLN A 350 105.49 7.75 71.98
N VAL A 351 104.21 7.66 71.59
CA VAL A 351 103.18 6.80 72.25
C VAL A 351 102.75 7.31 73.65
N ALA A 352 101.52 7.22 74.16
CA ALA A 352 100.39 6.34 73.98
C ALA A 352 99.18 6.96 74.68
N SER A 353 98.00 6.55 74.24
CA SER A 353 96.91 6.04 75.09
C SER A 353 96.42 6.88 76.27
N SER A 354 95.14 7.25 76.23
CA SER A 354 94.10 6.69 77.13
C SER A 354 92.76 7.30 76.73
N SER A 355 91.80 6.48 76.30
CA SER A 355 90.94 5.64 77.15
C SER A 355 89.89 6.47 77.87
N GLY A 356 88.63 6.14 77.60
CA GLY A 356 87.62 6.20 78.64
C GLY A 356 86.27 6.75 78.22
N ARG A 357 85.36 5.81 77.89
CA ARG A 357 83.95 5.75 78.33
C ARG A 357 83.08 6.95 77.94
N GLY A 358 82.09 6.80 77.06
CA GLY A 358 81.00 5.84 77.23
C GLY A 358 79.85 6.52 77.97
N SER A 359 78.82 6.93 77.25
CA SER A 359 77.46 6.77 77.77
C SER A 359 76.47 6.60 76.63
N THR A 360 75.83 5.46 76.72
CA THR A 360 74.77 4.92 75.88
C THR A 360 73.49 5.75 76.01
N ASN A 361 72.82 6.03 74.89
CA ASN A 361 71.37 6.15 74.88
C ASN A 361 70.82 5.26 73.74
N ARG A 362 70.56 4.01 74.13
CA ARG A 362 69.53 3.12 73.58
C ARG A 362 68.45 3.18 74.68
N VAL A 363 67.21 3.53 74.46
CA VAL A 363 66.16 2.73 73.81
C VAL A 363 64.91 3.61 73.74
N LYS A 364 64.21 3.60 72.60
CA LYS A 364 62.78 3.28 72.48
C LYS A 364 62.40 3.38 71.01
N GLY A 365 62.80 2.35 70.26
CA GLY A 365 61.98 1.89 69.15
C GLY A 365 61.09 0.83 69.76
N ASP A 366 59.81 1.14 69.90
CA ASP A 366 58.74 0.17 70.08
C ASP A 366 57.53 0.66 69.27
N ASP A 367 57.06 -0.26 68.42
CA ASP A 367 55.70 -0.46 67.96
C ASP A 367 54.95 0.68 67.27
N VAL A 368 55.16 0.77 65.95
CA VAL A 368 54.06 1.10 65.02
C VAL A 368 54.02 0.03 63.93
N SER A 369 53.61 -1.17 64.34
CA SER A 369 52.97 -2.18 63.50
C SER A 369 51.73 -2.65 64.26
N TRP A 370 50.70 -3.13 63.56
CA TRP A 370 49.37 -3.58 64.06
C TRP A 370 48.18 -2.60 64.00
N THR A 371 48.17 -1.61 63.11
CA THR A 371 46.91 -0.96 62.70
C THR A 371 46.48 -1.24 61.26
N VAL A 372 47.38 -1.77 60.41
CA VAL A 372 47.02 -2.15 59.03
C VAL A 372 46.32 -3.51 58.96
N GLU A 373 46.59 -4.44 59.89
CA GLU A 373 45.97 -5.78 59.86
C GLU A 373 44.54 -5.85 60.43
N LYS A 374 44.08 -4.82 61.16
CA LYS A 374 42.70 -4.77 61.67
C LYS A 374 41.70 -4.18 60.67
N GLU A 375 42.12 -3.20 59.86
CA GLU A 375 41.27 -2.65 58.80
C GLU A 375 41.19 -3.61 57.60
N THR A 376 42.29 -4.30 57.24
CA THR A 376 42.25 -5.36 56.22
C THR A 376 41.47 -6.60 56.68
N CYS A 377 41.40 -6.89 57.99
CA CYS A 377 40.57 -7.98 58.52
C CYS A 377 39.07 -7.62 58.56
N GLN A 378 38.70 -6.37 58.83
CA GLN A 378 37.30 -5.93 58.76
C GLN A 378 36.80 -5.83 57.32
N ASP A 379 37.64 -5.39 56.39
CA ASP A 379 37.33 -5.41 54.97
C ASP A 379 37.30 -6.84 54.41
N ALA A 380 38.18 -7.73 54.86
CA ALA A 380 38.12 -9.15 54.52
C ALA A 380 36.86 -9.84 55.10
N GLN A 381 36.42 -9.51 56.32
CA GLN A 381 35.18 -10.01 56.89
C GLN A 381 33.95 -9.54 56.11
N LYS A 382 33.89 -8.26 55.71
CA LYS A 382 32.82 -7.75 54.84
C LYS A 382 32.81 -8.40 53.47
N VAL A 383 33.97 -8.70 52.89
CA VAL A 383 34.06 -9.40 51.60
C VAL A 383 33.56 -10.85 51.72
N VAL A 384 33.86 -11.55 52.82
CA VAL A 384 33.34 -12.90 53.08
C VAL A 384 31.82 -12.89 53.32
N GLU A 385 31.31 -11.89 54.04
CA GLU A 385 29.88 -11.72 54.32
C GLU A 385 29.09 -11.40 53.05
N LEU A 386 29.60 -10.49 52.21
CA LEU A 386 29.05 -10.20 50.88
C LEU A 386 29.18 -11.39 49.92
N ALA A 387 30.22 -12.22 50.04
CA ALA A 387 30.34 -13.44 49.25
C ALA A 387 29.28 -14.47 49.66
N HIS A 388 28.98 -14.61 50.95
CA HIS A 388 27.92 -15.48 51.45
C HIS A 388 26.53 -15.00 51.03
N GLU A 389 26.26 -13.70 51.08
CA GLU A 389 25.00 -13.11 50.58
C GLU A 389 24.85 -13.31 49.07
N ASN A 390 25.92 -13.11 48.29
CA ASN A 390 25.89 -13.40 46.85
C ASN A 390 25.65 -14.88 46.57
N GLN A 391 26.23 -15.79 47.36
CA GLN A 391 25.99 -17.23 47.20
C GLN A 391 24.52 -17.60 47.51
N LYS A 392 23.91 -16.94 48.50
CA LYS A 392 22.49 -17.09 48.84
C LYS A 392 21.58 -16.55 47.74
N LEU A 393 21.89 -15.38 47.17
CA LEU A 393 21.14 -14.81 46.04
C LEU A 393 21.25 -15.66 44.77
N VAL A 394 22.44 -16.23 44.48
CA VAL A 394 22.62 -17.16 43.36
C VAL A 394 21.78 -18.42 43.54
N ALA A 395 21.73 -18.99 44.75
CA ALA A 395 20.88 -20.14 45.04
C ALA A 395 19.38 -19.81 44.89
N GLU A 396 18.96 -18.61 45.28
CA GLU A 396 17.58 -18.14 45.15
C GLU A 396 17.19 -17.90 43.68
N VAL A 397 18.10 -17.34 42.87
CA VAL A 397 17.92 -17.19 41.42
C VAL A 397 17.88 -18.55 40.72
N GLU A 398 18.69 -19.52 41.15
CA GLU A 398 18.63 -20.90 40.62
C GLU A 398 17.32 -21.60 40.98
N ASP A 399 16.77 -21.40 42.18
CA ASP A 399 15.45 -21.94 42.56
C ASP A 399 14.33 -21.28 41.73
N LEU A 400 14.41 -19.96 41.53
CA LEU A 400 13.49 -19.24 40.64
C LEU A 400 13.59 -19.71 39.18
N LEU A 401 14.80 -19.99 38.68
CA LEU A 401 15.01 -20.55 37.34
C LEU A 401 14.50 -22.00 37.22
N LYS A 402 14.61 -22.82 38.26
CA LYS A 402 14.01 -24.16 38.31
C LYS A 402 12.47 -24.09 38.32
N ARG A 403 11.90 -23.10 39.00
CA ARG A 403 10.44 -22.82 38.99
C ARG A 403 9.96 -22.24 37.66
N LEU A 404 10.82 -21.53 36.92
CA LEU A 404 10.51 -21.01 35.58
C LEU A 404 10.71 -22.03 34.45
N LYS A 405 11.49 -23.10 34.64
CA LYS A 405 11.69 -24.17 33.65
C LYS A 405 10.39 -24.73 33.05
N PRO A 406 9.34 -25.08 33.83
CA PRO A 406 8.09 -25.59 33.23
C PRO A 406 7.34 -24.56 32.35
N PHE A 407 7.61 -23.26 32.49
CA PHE A 407 7.02 -22.20 31.65
C PHE A 407 7.75 -22.00 30.31
N LYS A 408 9.04 -22.36 30.22
CA LYS A 408 9.80 -22.29 28.95
C LYS A 408 9.46 -23.46 28.04
N ASP A 409 9.23 -24.65 28.60
CA ASP A 409 8.90 -25.85 27.83
C ASP A 409 7.45 -25.85 27.33
N SER A 410 6.54 -25.14 28.03
CA SER A 410 5.15 -24.93 27.56
C SER A 410 5.05 -24.00 26.34
N LYS A 411 6.10 -23.22 26.04
CA LYS A 411 6.14 -22.32 24.88
C LYS A 411 6.72 -22.99 23.62
N LEU A 412 7.16 -24.25 23.71
CA LEU A 412 7.71 -25.03 22.60
C LEU A 412 6.74 -26.07 22.01
N ILE A 413 5.47 -26.08 22.45
CA ILE A 413 4.43 -27.02 21.94
C ILE A 413 3.43 -26.35 20.98
N MET A 414 3.52 -25.03 20.75
CA MET A 414 2.60 -24.32 19.85
C MET A 414 3.17 -24.03 18.45
N SER A 415 4.30 -24.62 18.09
CA SER A 415 4.88 -24.50 16.74
C SER A 415 5.25 -25.87 16.18
N ASP A 416 4.25 -26.68 15.87
CA ASP A 416 4.40 -27.64 14.78
C ASP A 416 3.09 -27.70 13.99
N GLY A 417 3.13 -27.11 12.80
CA GLY A 417 2.07 -27.19 11.82
C GLY A 417 2.30 -28.43 10.96
N GLY A 418 1.38 -29.39 11.04
CA GLY A 418 1.48 -30.63 10.29
C GLY A 418 0.16 -31.39 10.28
N ASN A 419 -0.75 -30.96 9.40
CA ASN A 419 -1.73 -31.74 8.65
C ASN A 419 -2.10 -33.14 9.17
N GLU A 420 -3.27 -33.29 9.81
CA GLU A 420 -3.96 -34.58 9.84
C GLU A 420 -5.49 -34.42 9.88
N SER A 421 -6.09 -34.86 8.78
CA SER A 421 -7.53 -35.03 8.59
C SER A 421 -8.09 -36.03 9.61
N THR A 422 -9.00 -35.60 10.47
CA THR A 422 -9.89 -36.52 11.20
C THR A 422 -11.30 -35.93 11.30
N ASP A 423 -12.20 -36.51 10.51
CA ASP A 423 -13.62 -36.56 10.80
C ASP A 423 -13.82 -37.10 12.22
N GLN A 424 -14.45 -36.33 13.10
CA GLN A 424 -15.18 -36.89 14.24
C GLN A 424 -16.21 -35.93 14.83
N LYS A 425 -17.48 -36.31 14.60
CA LYS A 425 -18.61 -36.30 15.56
C LYS A 425 -18.64 -35.15 16.58
N TRP A 426 -19.49 -34.17 16.28
CA TRP A 426 -20.10 -33.33 17.30
C TRP A 426 -21.09 -34.15 18.12
N THR A 427 -20.69 -34.55 19.33
CA THR A 427 -21.62 -34.92 20.39
C THR A 427 -21.56 -33.86 21.49
N SER A 428 -22.75 -33.32 21.75
CA SER A 428 -23.20 -32.50 22.86
C SER A 428 -22.30 -32.40 24.09
N ASN A 429 -22.24 -31.20 24.66
CA ASN A 429 -22.28 -31.07 26.12
C ASN A 429 -23.21 -29.93 26.57
N PRO A 430 -23.77 -30.05 27.78
CA PRO A 430 -24.98 -29.38 28.24
C PRO A 430 -24.69 -28.09 28.99
N GLY A 431 -25.76 -27.34 29.24
CA GLY A 431 -25.82 -26.40 30.36
C GLY A 431 -25.54 -24.96 29.97
N LEU A 432 -26.61 -24.25 29.58
CA LEU A 432 -26.82 -22.89 30.05
C LEU A 432 -28.32 -22.64 30.13
N GLU A 433 -28.68 -22.11 31.29
CA GLU A 433 -30.00 -22.16 31.88
C GLU A 433 -31.02 -21.27 31.17
N SER A 434 -32.25 -21.77 31.23
CA SER A 434 -33.47 -21.13 30.79
C SER A 434 -33.84 -19.96 31.71
N SER A 435 -34.03 -18.78 31.14
CA SER A 435 -34.92 -17.75 31.71
C SER A 435 -36.05 -17.45 30.73
N ARG A 436 -36.97 -18.42 30.67
CA ARG A 436 -38.43 -18.30 30.66
C ARG A 436 -39.01 -16.91 30.28
N LEU A 437 -39.48 -16.77 29.03
CA LEU A 437 -40.56 -15.86 28.67
C LEU A 437 -41.89 -16.63 28.63
N THR A 438 -42.83 -16.19 29.45
CA THR A 438 -44.21 -16.66 29.55
C THR A 438 -45.02 -16.27 28.32
N THR A 439 -45.53 -17.24 27.58
CA THR A 439 -46.66 -17.07 26.67
C THR A 439 -47.96 -17.39 27.42
N THR A 440 -48.78 -16.38 27.69
CA THR A 440 -50.20 -16.57 27.99
C THR A 440 -50.97 -16.17 26.75
N SER A 441 -51.52 -17.17 26.08
CA SER A 441 -52.59 -16.99 25.10
C SER A 441 -53.93 -16.88 25.83
N ARG A 442 -54.84 -16.10 25.23
CA ARG A 442 -56.26 -16.43 24.98
C ARG A 442 -57.23 -15.30 25.37
N SER A 443 -58.16 -15.07 24.44
CA SER A 443 -59.56 -14.65 24.63
C SER A 443 -59.88 -13.21 24.20
N THR A 444 -60.27 -13.05 22.93
CA THR A 444 -61.22 -11.99 22.53
C THR A 444 -62.37 -12.65 21.78
N SER A 445 -63.42 -13.00 22.52
CA SER A 445 -64.78 -13.09 22.00
C SER A 445 -65.45 -11.76 22.33
N SER A 446 -65.88 -11.01 21.32
CA SER A 446 -66.77 -9.86 21.48
C SER A 446 -68.03 -10.13 20.64
N GLN A 447 -69.15 -10.27 21.34
CA GLN A 447 -70.51 -10.14 20.80
C GLN A 447 -71.11 -8.86 21.37
N HIS A 448 -71.83 -8.15 20.50
CA HIS A 448 -72.92 -7.21 20.74
C HIS A 448 -72.68 -5.95 21.60
N SER A 449 -72.71 -4.80 20.93
CA SER A 449 -73.90 -3.92 20.91
C SER A 449 -73.92 -3.11 19.61
#